data_AF-A0A1E8VTB9-F1
#
_entry.id   AF-A0A1E8VTB9-F1
#
_cell.length_a   1.000
_cell.length_b   1.000
_cell.length_c   1.000
_cell.angle_alpha   90.00
_cell.angle_beta   90.00
_cell.angle_gamma   90.00
#
_symmetry.space_group_name_H-M   'P 1'
#
loop_
_entity.id
_entity.type
_entity.pdbx_description
1 polymer ?
#
loop_
_entity_poly.entity_id
_entity_poly.type
_entity_poly.pdbx_seq_one_letter_code
_entity_poly.pdbx_strand_id
1 'polypeptide(L)'
;MAEVEAFSVSRTLGLDEKVMIDEGRGSFVVVSGGRNWKSTNPDVIPLSQVTGAQVDFDESRSEETYLDDEGNRRSYVPPRYSYSYSSRVEVNVNNPWFDSFSIDVASGSTSMPHSLESEQARSAAQEICSALTTERERIHEEAEASRAPKTAMTCPHCGATTIPDASGCCEYCGGAMGA
;
A
#
# COMPACT_ATOMS: atom_id res chain seq x y z
N MET A 1 12.03 11.23 -13.80
CA MET A 1 11.67 10.60 -15.09
C MET A 1 12.17 9.16 -15.21
N ALA A 2 13.42 8.83 -14.84
CA ALA A 2 13.96 7.47 -15.00
C ALA A 2 13.25 6.38 -14.14
N GLU A 3 12.82 6.71 -12.92
CA GLU A 3 12.16 5.73 -12.03
C GLU A 3 10.80 5.26 -12.55
N VAL A 4 9.97 6.18 -13.04
CA VAL A 4 8.64 5.87 -13.61
C VAL A 4 8.76 5.07 -14.91
N GLU A 5 9.75 5.36 -15.76
CA GLU A 5 9.98 4.60 -16.98
C GLU A 5 10.39 3.16 -16.68
N ALA A 6 11.28 2.98 -15.71
CA ALA A 6 11.81 1.69 -15.33
C ALA A 6 10.89 0.88 -14.38
N PHE A 7 9.77 1.46 -13.95
CA PHE A 7 8.73 0.80 -13.16
C PHE A 7 7.99 -0.26 -14.00
N SER A 8 7.93 -1.48 -13.48
CA SER A 8 7.22 -2.63 -14.04
C SER A 8 6.04 -3.03 -13.15
N VAL A 9 4.82 -2.86 -13.68
CA VAL A 9 3.60 -3.20 -12.93
C VAL A 9 3.46 -4.72 -12.84
N SER A 10 3.57 -5.28 -11.64
CA SER A 10 3.27 -6.69 -11.35
C SER A 10 1.82 -6.89 -10.94
N ARG A 11 1.27 -5.96 -10.15
CA ARG A 11 -0.09 -6.02 -9.60
C ARG A 11 -0.78 -4.66 -9.68
N THR A 12 -2.09 -4.64 -9.86
CA THR A 12 -2.92 -3.42 -9.88
C THR A 12 -4.15 -3.62 -9.01
N LEU A 13 -4.40 -2.68 -8.11
CA LEU A 13 -5.47 -2.72 -7.11
C LEU A 13 -6.25 -1.40 -7.10
N GLY A 14 -7.45 -1.40 -6.52
CA GLY A 14 -8.31 -0.22 -6.42
C GLY A 14 -9.35 -0.08 -7.53
N LEU A 15 -10.30 0.84 -7.34
CA LEU A 15 -11.44 1.08 -8.24
C LEU A 15 -11.28 2.40 -9.00
N ASP A 16 -11.42 3.54 -8.33
CA ASP A 16 -11.19 4.87 -8.93
C ASP A 16 -9.70 5.15 -9.05
N GLU A 17 -9.01 5.36 -7.93
CA GLU A 17 -7.54 5.39 -7.93
C GLU A 17 -6.98 3.97 -7.97
N LYS A 18 -5.93 3.80 -8.80
CA LYS A 18 -5.23 2.54 -8.95
C LYS A 18 -3.91 2.57 -8.19
N VAL A 19 -3.71 1.58 -7.34
CA VAL A 19 -2.42 1.28 -6.70
C VAL A 19 -1.74 0.22 -7.54
N MET A 20 -0.64 0.58 -8.19
CA MET A 20 0.16 -0.34 -8.99
C MET A 20 1.43 -0.68 -8.22
N ILE A 21 1.72 -1.96 -8.08
CA ILE A 21 2.87 -2.47 -7.32
C ILE A 21 3.86 -3.11 -8.27
N ASP A 22 5.13 -2.77 -8.10
CA ASP A 22 6.30 -3.42 -8.68
C ASP A 22 6.99 -4.24 -7.58
N GLU A 23 6.63 -5.53 -7.49
CA GLU A 23 7.19 -6.48 -6.51
C GLU A 23 8.69 -6.74 -6.75
N GLY A 24 9.16 -6.61 -8.00
CA GLY A 24 10.57 -6.83 -8.34
C GLY A 24 11.48 -5.74 -7.78
N ARG A 25 10.95 -4.51 -7.65
CA ARG A 25 11.66 -3.36 -7.10
C ARG A 25 11.20 -2.97 -5.70
N GLY A 26 10.16 -3.60 -5.17
CA GLY A 26 9.56 -3.26 -3.88
C GLY A 26 9.06 -1.82 -3.84
N SER A 27 8.40 -1.36 -4.90
CA SER A 27 7.90 0.02 -5.03
C SER A 27 6.47 0.04 -5.56
N PHE A 28 5.74 1.11 -5.32
CA PHE A 28 4.39 1.29 -5.83
C PHE A 28 4.14 2.71 -6.31
N VAL A 29 3.09 2.88 -7.11
CA VAL A 29 2.58 4.18 -7.57
C VAL A 29 1.08 4.24 -7.36
N VAL A 30 0.57 5.44 -7.13
CA VAL A 30 -0.86 5.72 -7.06
C VAL A 30 -1.24 6.62 -8.23
N VAL A 31 -2.27 6.24 -8.99
CA VAL A 31 -2.68 6.94 -10.20
C VAL A 31 -4.20 7.04 -10.30
N SER A 32 -4.69 8.24 -10.61
CA SER A 32 -6.14 8.52 -10.73
C SER A 32 -6.66 8.41 -12.19
N GLY A 33 -6.05 7.57 -13.04
CA GLY A 33 -6.41 7.48 -14.47
C GLY A 33 -5.71 6.36 -15.28
N GLY A 34 -6.32 5.98 -16.41
CA GLY A 34 -5.96 4.80 -17.22
C GLY A 34 -4.71 4.90 -18.10
N ARG A 35 -4.42 3.78 -18.80
CA ARG A 35 -3.32 3.37 -19.75
C ARG A 35 -2.02 4.21 -19.87
N ASN A 36 -2.08 5.54 -19.95
CA ASN A 36 -0.92 6.44 -20.12
C ASN A 36 -0.50 7.14 -18.82
N TRP A 37 -0.67 6.47 -17.68
CA TRP A 37 -0.30 6.99 -16.36
C TRP A 37 1.19 7.37 -16.25
N LYS A 38 2.08 6.80 -17.07
CA LYS A 38 3.49 7.22 -17.10
C LYS A 38 3.67 8.69 -17.51
N SER A 39 2.77 9.24 -18.34
CA SER A 39 2.82 10.64 -18.76
C SER A 39 2.45 11.61 -17.64
N THR A 40 1.73 11.17 -16.61
CA THR A 40 1.44 12.00 -15.43
C THR A 40 2.61 12.03 -14.45
N ASN A 41 3.66 11.22 -14.69
CA ASN A 41 4.85 11.10 -13.85
C ASN A 41 4.47 11.02 -12.36
N PRO A 42 3.70 10.01 -11.93
CA PRO A 42 3.39 9.84 -10.52
C PRO A 42 4.66 9.57 -9.72
N ASP A 43 4.63 9.90 -8.44
CA ASP A 43 5.71 9.60 -7.53
C ASP A 43 5.83 8.08 -7.30
N VAL A 44 7.04 7.56 -7.48
CA VAL A 44 7.37 6.15 -7.18
C VAL A 44 7.74 6.08 -5.70
N ILE A 45 6.93 5.37 -4.93
CA ILE A 45 7.09 5.26 -3.48
C ILE A 45 7.63 3.87 -3.16
N PRO A 46 8.78 3.76 -2.47
CA PRO A 46 9.29 2.46 -2.04
C PRO A 46 8.41 1.90 -0.91
N LEU A 47 8.09 0.61 -0.99
CA LEU A 47 7.25 -0.07 0.01
C LEU A 47 7.93 -0.17 1.37
N SER A 48 9.25 -0.07 1.42
CA SER A 48 10.02 0.04 2.67
C SER A 48 9.78 1.35 3.45
N GLN A 49 9.26 2.40 2.80
CA GLN A 49 8.87 3.63 3.49
C GLN A 49 7.49 3.53 4.12
N VAL A 50 6.65 2.57 3.71
CA VAL A 50 5.31 2.41 4.30
C VAL A 50 5.44 1.93 5.73
N THR A 51 4.83 2.65 6.67
CA THR A 51 4.81 2.29 8.10
C THR A 51 3.47 1.67 8.51
N GLY A 52 2.40 1.97 7.78
CA GLY A 52 1.07 1.40 8.01
C GLY A 52 0.12 1.75 6.87
N ALA A 53 -0.96 0.97 6.75
CA ALA A 53 -2.06 1.26 5.84
C ALA A 53 -3.38 0.88 6.51
N GLN A 54 -4.35 1.79 6.51
CA GLN A 54 -5.65 1.58 7.14
C GLN A 54 -6.79 2.05 6.24
N VAL A 55 -7.94 1.37 6.36
CA VAL A 55 -9.15 1.73 5.61
C VAL A 55 -9.89 2.80 6.38
N ASP A 56 -10.12 3.93 5.72
CA ASP A 56 -11.02 5.00 6.17
C ASP A 56 -12.32 4.90 5.35
N PHE A 57 -13.40 4.45 5.99
CA PHE A 57 -14.69 4.26 5.34
C PHE A 57 -15.75 5.04 6.10
N ASP A 58 -16.41 5.96 5.39
CA ASP A 58 -17.54 6.73 5.89
C ASP A 58 -18.81 6.38 5.09
N GLU A 59 -19.92 6.17 5.79
CA GLU A 59 -21.25 6.07 5.20
C GLU A 59 -22.20 6.99 5.95
N SER A 60 -22.71 7.99 5.24
CA SER A 60 -23.51 9.08 5.78
C SER A 60 -24.93 9.04 5.21
N ARG A 61 -25.92 9.34 6.07
CA ARG A 61 -27.34 9.41 5.69
C ARG A 61 -27.80 10.87 5.66
N SER A 62 -28.40 11.26 4.55
CA SER A 62 -28.98 12.60 4.36
C SER A 62 -30.46 12.51 4.02
N GLU A 63 -31.30 13.32 4.67
CA GLU A 63 -32.71 13.46 4.31
C GLU A 63 -32.85 14.38 3.09
N GLU A 64 -33.58 13.92 2.08
CA GLU A 64 -33.91 14.72 0.92
C GLU A 64 -35.04 15.69 1.26
N THR A 65 -34.86 16.94 0.85
CA THR A 65 -35.84 18.01 1.05
C THR A 65 -36.08 18.74 -0.26
N TYR A 66 -37.27 19.25 -0.47
CA TYR A 66 -37.59 20.13 -1.59
C TYR A 66 -37.84 21.56 -1.12
N LEU A 67 -37.72 22.50 -2.05
CA LEU A 67 -38.14 23.87 -1.85
C LEU A 67 -39.60 23.99 -2.29
N ASP A 68 -40.47 24.50 -1.43
CA ASP A 68 -41.83 24.86 -1.82
C ASP A 68 -41.86 26.17 -2.63
N ASP A 69 -43.03 26.51 -3.19
CA ASP A 69 -43.24 27.73 -3.97
C ASP A 69 -42.93 29.04 -3.19
N GLU A 70 -42.87 29.00 -1.86
CA GLU A 70 -42.48 30.11 -1.00
C GLU A 70 -40.97 30.08 -0.64
N GLY A 71 -40.21 29.13 -1.19
CA GLY A 71 -38.77 28.97 -0.97
C GLY A 71 -38.41 28.33 0.36
N ASN A 72 -39.37 27.76 1.10
CA ASN A 72 -39.07 27.07 2.36
C ASN A 72 -38.68 25.62 2.10
N ARG A 73 -37.69 25.13 2.86
CA ARG A 73 -37.19 23.76 2.76
C ARG A 73 -38.13 22.82 3.51
N ARG A 74 -38.84 21.94 2.79
CA ARG A 74 -39.75 20.94 3.36
C ARG A 74 -39.27 19.52 3.09
N SER A 75 -39.48 18.65 4.08
CA SER A 75 -39.25 17.21 3.96
C SER A 75 -40.37 16.55 3.14
N TYR A 76 -40.03 15.50 2.40
CA TYR A 76 -41.02 14.67 1.72
C TYR A 76 -41.88 13.87 2.73
N VAL A 77 -43.11 13.52 2.34
CA VAL A 77 -44.00 12.62 3.11
C VAL A 77 -44.43 11.46 2.19
N PRO A 78 -43.96 10.23 2.42
CA PRO A 78 -43.02 9.81 3.46
C PRO A 78 -41.60 10.40 3.24
N PRO A 79 -40.78 10.54 4.31
CA PRO A 79 -39.40 11.02 4.22
C PRO A 79 -38.56 10.18 3.27
N ARG A 80 -37.72 10.85 2.47
CA ARG A 80 -36.80 10.22 1.53
C ARG A 80 -35.37 10.44 1.99
N TYR A 81 -34.52 9.43 1.83
CA TYR A 81 -33.15 9.45 2.28
C TYR A 81 -32.21 9.05 1.16
N SER A 82 -31.09 9.76 1.08
CA SER A 82 -29.93 9.39 0.27
C SER A 82 -28.79 8.97 1.19
N TYR A 83 -28.07 7.93 0.81
CA TYR A 83 -26.90 7.43 1.52
C TYR A 83 -25.69 7.75 0.66
N SER A 84 -24.69 8.42 1.22
CA SER A 84 -23.42 8.66 0.56
C SER A 84 -22.34 7.85 1.24
N TYR A 85 -21.43 7.28 0.46
CA TYR A 85 -20.29 6.57 1.01
C TYR A 85 -18.98 7.10 0.41
N SER A 86 -17.91 7.05 1.20
CA SER A 86 -16.54 7.28 0.74
C SER A 86 -15.62 6.24 1.36
N SER A 87 -14.91 5.49 0.51
CA SER A 87 -13.90 4.55 0.91
C SER A 87 -12.54 5.05 0.46
N ARG A 88 -11.62 5.16 1.42
CA ARG A 88 -10.28 5.68 1.24
C ARG A 88 -9.28 4.79 1.98
N VAL A 89 -8.05 4.76 1.51
CA VAL A 89 -6.95 4.12 2.23
C VAL A 89 -5.99 5.19 2.70
N GLU A 90 -5.78 5.28 4.01
CA GLU A 90 -4.74 6.13 4.58
C GLU A 90 -3.46 5.31 4.68
N VAL A 91 -2.41 5.76 4.00
CA VAL A 91 -1.08 5.13 4.01
C VAL A 91 -0.15 6.04 4.79
N ASN A 92 0.39 5.50 5.88
CA ASN A 92 1.45 6.15 6.64
C ASN A 92 2.80 5.81 6.04
N VAL A 93 3.67 6.81 5.90
CA VAL A 93 5.01 6.64 5.37
C VAL A 93 6.04 7.34 6.24
N ASN A 94 7.26 6.80 6.24
CA ASN A 94 8.42 7.43 6.84
C ASN A 94 9.13 8.30 5.78
N ASN A 95 8.58 9.49 5.54
CA ASN A 95 9.08 10.44 4.55
C ASN A 95 9.34 11.82 5.21
N PRO A 96 10.40 12.57 4.83
CA PRO A 96 10.70 13.88 5.42
C PRO A 96 9.65 14.97 5.21
N TRP A 97 8.77 14.84 4.21
CA TRP A 97 7.86 15.90 3.79
C TRP A 97 6.39 15.64 4.18
N PHE A 98 6.01 14.39 4.39
CA PHE A 98 4.66 13.99 4.78
C PHE A 98 4.66 12.67 5.55
N ASP A 99 3.84 12.57 6.59
CA ASP A 99 3.72 11.36 7.42
C ASP A 99 2.65 10.39 6.91
N SER A 100 1.67 10.91 6.16
CA SER A 100 0.63 10.11 5.54
C SER A 100 0.07 10.77 4.29
N PHE A 101 -0.56 9.96 3.45
CA PHE A 101 -1.38 10.40 2.34
C PHE A 101 -2.58 9.47 2.21
N SER A 102 -3.57 9.89 1.42
CA SER A 102 -4.77 9.11 1.22
C SER A 102 -4.96 8.72 -0.24
N ILE A 103 -5.54 7.54 -0.45
CA ILE A 103 -5.88 6.99 -1.75
C ILE A 103 -7.40 6.85 -1.81
N ASP A 104 -8.02 7.56 -2.74
CA ASP A 104 -9.46 7.52 -2.97
C ASP A 104 -9.83 6.25 -3.74
N VAL A 105 -10.41 5.28 -3.02
CA VAL A 105 -10.74 3.98 -3.62
C VAL A 105 -12.03 4.07 -4.40
N ALA A 106 -13.09 4.54 -3.75
CA ALA A 106 -14.36 4.81 -4.40
C ALA A 106 -15.25 5.69 -3.52
N SER A 107 -16.07 6.51 -4.14
CA SER A 107 -17.14 7.26 -3.47
C SER A 107 -18.40 7.27 -4.32
N GLY A 108 -19.56 7.39 -3.67
CA GLY A 108 -20.83 7.33 -4.37
C GLY A 108 -22.02 7.68 -3.50
N SER A 109 -23.19 7.66 -4.12
CA SER A 109 -24.47 7.88 -3.45
C SER A 109 -25.51 6.86 -3.89
N THR A 110 -26.21 6.27 -2.94
CA THR A 110 -27.21 5.22 -3.16
C THR A 110 -28.50 5.54 -2.41
N SER A 111 -29.59 4.91 -2.82
CA SER A 111 -30.89 5.07 -2.15
C SER A 111 -31.06 4.14 -0.94
N MET A 112 -30.11 3.24 -0.69
CA MET A 112 -30.19 2.23 0.37
C MET A 112 -28.87 2.15 1.14
N PRO A 113 -28.91 1.96 2.47
CA PRO A 113 -27.70 1.73 3.26
C PRO A 113 -27.05 0.39 2.88
N HIS A 114 -25.73 0.27 3.12
CA HIS A 114 -24.98 -0.98 2.88
C HIS A 114 -25.21 -1.56 1.49
N SER A 115 -25.19 -0.68 0.48
CA SER A 115 -25.26 -1.08 -0.92
C SER A 115 -24.09 -2.00 -1.30
N LEU A 116 -24.30 -2.85 -2.30
CA LEU A 116 -23.23 -3.68 -2.86
C LEU A 116 -22.02 -2.85 -3.29
N GLU A 117 -22.24 -1.65 -3.82
CA GLU A 117 -21.18 -0.73 -4.25
C GLU A 117 -20.33 -0.25 -3.07
N SER A 118 -20.95 0.06 -1.93
CA SER A 118 -20.22 0.49 -0.73
C SER A 118 -19.46 -0.67 -0.06
N GLU A 119 -20.00 -1.89 -0.12
CA GLU A 119 -19.27 -3.10 0.31
C GLU A 119 -18.08 -3.41 -0.61
N GLN A 120 -18.26 -3.31 -1.92
CA GLN A 120 -17.17 -3.50 -2.90
C GLN A 120 -16.06 -2.46 -2.71
N ALA A 121 -16.42 -1.19 -2.48
CA ALA A 121 -15.47 -0.13 -2.20
C ALA A 121 -14.62 -0.44 -0.95
N ARG A 122 -15.28 -0.88 0.13
CA ARG A 122 -14.61 -1.29 1.36
C ARG A 122 -13.69 -2.49 1.15
N SER A 123 -14.15 -3.51 0.41
CA SER A 123 -13.35 -4.71 0.12
C SER A 123 -12.13 -4.37 -0.73
N ALA A 124 -12.26 -3.49 -1.72
CA ALA A 124 -11.13 -3.03 -2.53
C ALA A 124 -10.11 -2.24 -1.69
N ALA A 125 -10.57 -1.41 -0.76
CA ALA A 125 -9.69 -0.70 0.17
C ALA A 125 -8.92 -1.67 1.09
N GLN A 126 -9.60 -2.70 1.61
CA GLN A 126 -8.96 -3.75 2.41
C GLN A 126 -7.92 -4.51 1.60
N GLU A 127 -8.19 -4.83 0.34
CA GLU A 127 -7.24 -5.50 -0.54
C GLU A 127 -5.95 -4.68 -0.73
N ILE A 128 -6.09 -3.36 -0.90
CA ILE A 128 -4.94 -2.45 -0.97
C ILE A 128 -4.14 -2.49 0.34
N CYS A 129 -4.80 -2.31 1.50
CA CYS A 129 -4.12 -2.35 2.80
C CYS A 129 -3.37 -3.66 3.02
N SER A 130 -4.00 -4.79 2.73
CA SER A 130 -3.38 -6.11 2.85
C SER A 130 -2.18 -6.24 1.92
N ALA A 131 -2.30 -5.84 0.66
CA ALA A 131 -1.21 -5.93 -0.30
C ALA A 131 0.00 -5.08 0.11
N LEU A 132 -0.22 -3.83 0.53
CA LEU A 132 0.86 -2.95 0.99
C LEU A 132 1.54 -3.50 2.25
N THR A 133 0.76 -4.03 3.19
CA THR A 133 1.30 -4.57 4.45
C THR A 133 2.11 -5.84 4.20
N THR A 134 1.58 -6.77 3.40
CA THR A 134 2.28 -8.02 3.05
C THR A 134 3.59 -7.75 2.31
N GLU A 135 3.58 -6.85 1.33
CA GLU A 135 4.79 -6.58 0.55
C GLU A 135 5.84 -5.81 1.36
N ARG A 136 5.41 -4.91 2.25
CA ARG A 136 6.29 -4.29 3.25
C ARG A 136 6.94 -5.36 4.14
N GLU A 137 6.17 -6.29 4.68
CA GLU A 137 6.69 -7.37 5.53
C GLU A 137 7.73 -8.23 4.79
N ARG A 138 7.46 -8.59 3.54
CA ARG A 138 8.39 -9.33 2.69
C ARG A 138 9.73 -8.60 2.52
N ILE A 139 9.69 -7.30 2.23
CA ILE A 139 10.89 -6.47 2.05
C ILE A 139 11.66 -6.33 3.36
N HIS A 140 10.96 -6.17 4.48
CA HIS A 140 11.61 -6.11 5.79
C HIS A 140 12.29 -7.43 6.15
N GLU A 141 11.64 -8.58 5.93
CA GLU A 141 12.23 -9.90 6.18
C GLU A 141 13.48 -10.13 5.31
N GLU A 142 13.44 -9.79 4.02
CA GLU A 142 14.59 -9.90 3.12
C GLU A 142 15.76 -9.00 3.58
N ALA A 143 15.46 -7.79 4.02
CA ALA A 143 16.44 -6.86 4.56
C ALA A 143 17.03 -7.36 5.90
N GLU A 144 16.21 -7.94 6.78
CA GLU A 144 16.65 -8.52 8.05
C GLU A 144 17.50 -9.78 7.84
N ALA A 145 17.11 -10.67 6.92
CA ALA A 145 17.91 -11.84 6.54
C ALA A 145 19.27 -11.44 5.96
N SER A 146 19.31 -10.39 5.14
CA SER A 146 20.55 -9.83 4.58
C SER A 146 21.43 -9.15 5.63
N ARG A 147 20.82 -8.62 6.70
CA ARG A 147 21.50 -7.96 7.84
C ARG A 147 21.80 -8.93 8.99
N ALA A 148 21.34 -10.18 8.90
CA ALA A 148 21.55 -11.18 9.93
C ALA A 148 23.05 -11.30 10.24
N PRO A 149 23.45 -11.26 11.52
CA PRO A 149 24.86 -11.27 11.89
C PRO A 149 25.49 -12.58 11.40
N LYS A 150 26.46 -12.46 10.51
CA LYS A 150 27.22 -13.62 10.04
C LYS A 150 27.91 -14.27 11.23
N THR A 151 27.63 -15.55 11.49
CA THR A 151 28.13 -16.25 12.66
C THR A 151 29.65 -16.36 12.59
N ALA A 152 30.33 -15.71 13.55
CA ALA A 152 31.75 -15.91 13.75
C ALA A 152 31.97 -17.32 14.33
N MET A 153 32.83 -18.10 13.68
CA MET A 153 33.18 -19.45 14.11
C MET A 153 34.70 -19.59 14.12
N THR A 154 35.19 -20.43 15.04
CA THR A 154 36.63 -20.69 15.16
C THR A 154 37.05 -21.68 14.09
N CYS A 155 38.02 -21.30 13.26
CA CYS A 155 38.53 -22.14 12.18
C CYS A 155 39.28 -23.36 12.75
N PRO A 156 38.91 -24.60 12.41
CA PRO A 156 39.60 -25.80 12.90
C PRO A 156 41.02 -25.98 12.31
N HIS A 157 41.33 -25.30 11.20
CA HIS A 157 42.64 -25.40 10.54
C HIS A 157 43.70 -24.44 11.08
N CYS A 158 43.31 -23.21 11.44
CA CYS A 158 44.27 -22.19 11.91
C CYS A 158 43.96 -21.63 13.30
N GLY A 159 42.81 -21.98 13.90
CA GLY A 159 42.38 -21.50 15.21
C GLY A 159 41.87 -20.06 15.24
N ALA A 160 41.84 -19.34 14.12
CA ALA A 160 41.32 -17.97 14.06
C ALA A 160 39.79 -17.94 14.19
N THR A 161 39.25 -17.02 14.99
CA THR A 161 37.82 -16.68 14.95
C THR A 161 37.57 -15.86 13.70
N THR A 162 36.81 -16.43 12.76
CA THR A 162 36.57 -15.88 11.43
C THR A 162 35.10 -16.02 11.08
N ILE A 163 34.64 -15.20 10.14
CA ILE A 163 33.34 -15.39 9.51
C ILE A 163 33.60 -16.12 8.19
N PRO A 164 32.99 -17.29 7.94
CA PRO A 164 33.16 -17.99 6.67
C PRO A 164 32.79 -17.07 5.50
N ASP A 165 33.60 -17.12 4.44
CA ASP A 165 33.29 -16.44 3.19
C ASP A 165 32.10 -17.10 2.46
N ALA A 166 31.72 -16.56 1.30
CA ALA A 166 30.63 -17.11 0.49
C ALA A 166 30.86 -18.57 0.03
N SER A 167 32.10 -19.06 0.12
CA SER A 167 32.50 -20.44 -0.21
C SER A 167 32.59 -21.33 1.03
N GLY A 168 32.29 -20.81 2.22
CA GLY A 168 32.43 -21.53 3.49
C GLY A 168 33.87 -21.70 3.95
N CYS A 169 34.80 -20.84 3.51
CA CYS A 169 36.22 -20.89 3.86
C CYS A 169 36.62 -19.80 4.86
N CYS A 170 37.65 -20.10 5.66
CA CYS A 170 38.27 -19.13 6.56
C CYS A 170 38.97 -18.02 5.77
N GLU A 171 38.69 -16.76 6.11
CA GLU A 171 39.28 -15.59 5.43
C GLU A 171 40.80 -15.44 5.62
N TYR A 172 41.37 -16.05 6.67
CA TYR A 172 42.79 -15.94 7.01
C TYR A 172 43.65 -17.05 6.39
N CYS A 173 43.14 -18.28 6.34
CA CYS A 173 43.92 -19.44 5.89
C CYS A 173 43.33 -20.19 4.69
N GLY A 174 42.11 -19.84 4.24
CA GLY A 174 41.41 -20.52 3.17
C GLY A 174 40.91 -21.93 3.53
N GLY A 175 40.99 -22.33 4.80
CA GLY A 175 40.54 -23.65 5.25
C GLY A 175 39.01 -23.76 5.23
N ALA A 176 38.48 -24.88 4.73
CA ALA A 176 37.06 -25.15 4.71
C ALA A 176 36.49 -25.24 6.14
N MET A 177 35.39 -24.53 6.39
CA MET A 177 34.76 -24.43 7.70
C MET A 177 33.67 -25.50 7.92
N GLY A 178 33.52 -26.46 6.98
CA GLY A 178 32.58 -27.58 7.05
C GLY A 178 33.20 -28.88 6.51
N ALA A 179 33.63 -29.74 7.44
CA ALA A 179 33.88 -31.17 7.26
C ALA A 179 33.30 -31.91 8.47
#